data_AF-A0A831LRJ1-F1
#
_entry.id   AF-A0A831LRJ1-F1
#
_cell.length_a   1.000
_cell.length_b   1.000
_cell.length_c   1.000
_cell.angle_alpha   90.00
_cell.angle_beta   90.00
_cell.angle_gamma   90.00
#
_symmetry.space_group_name_H-M   'P 1'
#
loop_
_entity.id
_entity.type
_entity.pdbx_description
1 polymer ?
#
loop_
_entity_poly.entity_id
_entity_poly.type
_entity_poly.pdbx_seq_one_letter_code
_entity_poly.pdbx_strand_id
1 'polypeptide(L)'
;MQELNDPRLGVWANKIEIPLVLVSGEGIDRVVDGRREISQDIVDQFEQSSNATINFHQEYVGLPPALFSAQLYNLNPNMDQGVYNPHCSHLSDFYKLSTHDLLRMRLMSAAEVHLILAEAALYGWAQGSPEEHYAAGIQQSFNSWGVGNAFSGYIGGAPYSGLESIIQQKWIASWTAAAEAWFDWRRTGYPDLKPGEAVKREALPLRFYYHYDNEIAKNPVNAEAAIQRLEPTQYKGSDASNNSAWSKIWVLQGTGKPY
;
A
#
# COMPACT_ATOMS: atom_id res chain seq x y z
N MET A 1 6.79 7.19 3.23
CA MET A 1 6.89 8.25 2.20
C MET A 1 6.86 9.64 2.80
N GLN A 2 5.85 9.99 3.61
CA GLN A 2 5.80 11.28 4.32
C GLN A 2 7.02 11.49 5.22
N GLU A 3 7.40 10.47 6.00
CA GLU A 3 8.61 10.50 6.85
C GLU A 3 9.90 10.76 6.06
N LEU A 4 9.92 10.43 4.77
CA LEU A 4 11.07 10.60 3.89
C LEU A 4 10.99 11.87 3.04
N ASN A 5 9.95 12.70 3.22
CA ASN A 5 9.62 13.83 2.34
C ASN A 5 9.69 13.46 0.85
N ASP A 6 9.15 12.28 0.52
CA ASP A 6 9.30 11.70 -0.81
C ASP A 6 8.55 12.53 -1.87
N PRO A 7 9.25 13.16 -2.84
CA PRO A 7 8.62 14.07 -3.80
C PRO A 7 7.68 13.35 -4.77
N ARG A 8 7.80 12.02 -4.91
CA ARG A 8 6.87 11.23 -5.73
C ARG A 8 5.44 11.29 -5.16
N LEU A 9 5.28 11.51 -3.86
CA LEU A 9 3.95 11.66 -3.23
C LEU A 9 3.15 12.83 -3.83
N GLY A 10 3.81 13.97 -4.05
CA GLY A 10 3.18 15.14 -4.68
C GLY A 10 2.93 14.99 -6.19
N VAL A 11 3.53 13.97 -6.81
CA VAL A 11 3.16 13.54 -8.16
C VAL A 11 1.91 12.66 -8.09
N TRP A 12 1.86 11.70 -7.16
CA TRP A 12 0.81 10.67 -7.15
C TRP A 12 -0.51 11.10 -6.53
N ALA A 13 -0.48 12.04 -5.60
CA ALA A 13 -1.64 12.50 -4.86
C ALA A 13 -1.73 14.02 -4.85
N ASN A 14 -2.95 14.52 -4.88
CA ASN A 14 -3.24 15.91 -4.56
C ASN A 14 -3.12 16.12 -3.05
N LYS A 15 -2.67 17.31 -2.66
CA LYS A 15 -2.72 17.74 -1.25
C LYS A 15 -4.18 17.83 -0.81
N ILE A 16 -4.40 17.60 0.49
CA ILE A 16 -5.71 17.81 1.11
C ILE A 16 -6.09 19.29 1.01
N GLU A 17 -7.38 19.55 0.79
CA GLU A 17 -7.90 20.90 0.57
C GLU A 17 -8.15 21.62 1.90
N ILE A 18 -8.73 20.89 2.86
CA ILE A 18 -9.07 21.41 4.19
C ILE A 18 -8.42 20.50 5.23
N PRO A 19 -7.18 20.79 5.67
CA PRO A 19 -6.54 20.03 6.73
C PRO A 19 -7.27 20.19 8.07
N LEU A 20 -7.26 19.12 8.86
CA LEU A 20 -7.76 19.17 10.24
C LEU A 20 -6.68 19.75 11.16
N VAL A 21 -7.11 20.50 12.18
CA VAL A 21 -6.24 21.06 13.23
C VAL A 21 -6.88 20.78 14.58
N LEU A 22 -6.17 20.09 15.46
CA LEU A 22 -6.62 19.88 16.83
C LEU A 22 -6.46 21.18 17.63
N VAL A 23 -7.51 21.62 18.30
CA VAL A 23 -7.52 22.82 19.13
C VAL A 23 -8.03 22.53 20.54
N SER A 24 -7.59 23.34 21.52
CA SER A 24 -8.08 23.26 22.89
C SER A 24 -9.48 23.84 23.02
N GLY A 25 -10.36 23.16 23.75
CA GLY A 25 -11.74 23.58 24.01
C GLY A 25 -12.67 22.38 24.03
N GLU A 26 -13.98 22.64 23.99
CA GLU A 26 -15.04 21.64 23.93
C GLU A 26 -16.05 22.05 22.86
N GLY A 27 -16.54 21.09 22.06
CA GLY A 27 -17.52 21.32 21.00
C GLY A 27 -17.07 22.25 19.87
N ILE A 28 -15.75 22.40 19.65
CA ILE A 28 -15.23 23.23 18.56
C ILE A 28 -15.20 22.39 17.29
N ASP A 29 -16.02 22.77 16.32
CA ASP A 29 -15.95 22.30 14.92
C ASP A 29 -16.24 23.48 14.00
N ARG A 30 -15.20 24.02 13.37
CA ARG A 30 -15.31 25.20 12.50
C ARG A 30 -14.20 25.27 11.47
N VAL A 31 -14.48 25.94 10.36
CA VAL A 31 -13.45 26.25 9.36
C VAL A 31 -12.93 27.67 9.58
N VAL A 32 -11.62 27.80 9.79
CA VAL A 32 -10.89 29.05 9.96
C VAL A 32 -9.71 29.05 9.00
N ASP A 33 -9.61 30.06 8.13
CA ASP A 33 -8.51 30.22 7.16
C ASP A 33 -8.18 28.95 6.34
N GLY A 34 -9.23 28.26 5.87
CA GLY A 34 -9.11 27.05 5.05
C GLY A 34 -8.72 25.79 5.83
N ARG A 35 -8.72 25.84 7.17
CA ARG A 35 -8.40 24.72 8.06
C ARG A 35 -9.62 24.41 8.91
N ARG A 36 -9.89 23.14 9.18
CA ARG A 36 -10.97 22.75 10.09
C ARG A 36 -10.41 22.54 11.49
N GLU A 37 -10.71 23.46 12.39
CA GLU A 37 -10.39 23.35 13.80
C GLU A 37 -11.38 22.41 14.47
N ILE A 38 -10.86 21.38 15.15
CA ILE A 38 -11.66 20.40 15.88
C ILE A 38 -11.12 20.24 17.32
N SER A 39 -12.01 20.14 18.30
CA SER A 39 -11.64 19.85 19.69
C SER A 39 -11.57 18.34 19.99
N GLN A 40 -10.85 17.98 21.05
CA GLN A 40 -10.57 16.57 21.38
C GLN A 40 -11.84 15.74 21.65
N ASP A 41 -12.88 16.34 22.25
CA ASP A 41 -14.16 15.66 22.49
C ASP A 41 -14.84 15.18 21.20
N ILE A 42 -14.69 15.92 20.11
CA ILE A 42 -15.22 15.53 18.79
C ILE A 42 -14.38 14.41 18.17
N VAL A 43 -13.05 14.48 18.33
CA VAL A 43 -12.15 13.40 17.92
C VAL A 43 -12.52 12.11 18.63
N ASP A 44 -12.62 12.16 19.96
CA ASP A 44 -12.96 11.00 20.79
C ASP A 44 -14.32 10.40 20.39
N GLN A 45 -15.33 11.24 20.15
CA GLN A 45 -16.65 10.81 19.70
C GLN A 45 -16.58 10.10 18.33
N PHE A 46 -15.80 10.62 17.39
CA PHE A 46 -15.62 10.01 16.08
C PHE A 46 -14.90 8.67 16.19
N GLU A 47 -13.78 8.60 16.91
CA GLU A 47 -12.98 7.38 17.02
C GLU A 47 -13.77 6.26 17.72
N GLN A 48 -14.57 6.61 18.73
CA GLN A 48 -15.48 5.67 19.41
C GLN A 48 -16.60 5.14 18.50
N SER A 49 -17.13 5.97 17.59
CA SER A 49 -18.29 5.59 16.76
C SER A 49 -17.91 4.95 15.42
N SER A 50 -16.76 5.32 14.86
CA SER A 50 -16.28 4.86 13.56
C SER A 50 -15.30 3.69 13.64
N ASN A 51 -14.71 3.45 14.81
CA ASN A 51 -13.60 2.53 15.02
C ASN A 51 -12.40 2.84 14.11
N ALA A 52 -12.22 4.11 13.71
CA ALA A 52 -11.14 4.60 12.88
C ALA A 52 -10.48 5.84 13.53
N THR A 53 -9.17 5.98 13.35
CA THR A 53 -8.40 7.12 13.90
C THR A 53 -8.40 8.34 12.98
N ILE A 54 -8.34 9.54 13.56
CA ILE A 54 -8.22 10.80 12.80
C ILE A 54 -6.77 11.08 12.43
N ASN A 55 -6.55 11.54 11.20
CA ASN A 55 -5.23 11.93 10.70
C ASN A 55 -5.14 13.45 10.50
N PHE A 56 -4.29 14.07 11.30
CA PHE A 56 -4.01 15.52 11.30
C PHE A 56 -2.84 15.93 10.39
N HIS A 57 -2.34 15.05 9.53
CA HIS A 57 -1.28 15.43 8.62
C HIS A 57 -1.75 16.56 7.69
N GLN A 58 -0.92 17.57 7.49
CA GLN A 58 -1.34 18.85 6.92
C GLN A 58 -1.36 18.90 5.39
N GLU A 59 -0.65 17.99 4.72
CA GLU A 59 -0.59 17.97 3.26
C GLU A 59 -1.22 16.73 2.64
N TYR A 60 -0.92 15.54 3.15
CA TYR A 60 -1.44 14.29 2.62
C TYR A 60 -2.10 13.44 3.69
N VAL A 61 -3.29 12.93 3.39
CA VAL A 61 -4.00 11.96 4.24
C VAL A 61 -4.56 10.87 3.34
N GLY A 62 -4.02 9.66 3.44
CA GLY A 62 -4.54 8.49 2.73
C GLY A 62 -5.63 7.78 3.53
N LEU A 63 -6.41 6.95 2.86
CA LEU A 63 -7.35 6.05 3.53
C LEU A 63 -6.58 4.85 4.13
N PRO A 64 -6.77 4.55 5.43
CA PRO A 64 -6.33 3.30 6.01
C PRO A 64 -6.86 2.07 5.24
N PRO A 65 -6.10 0.96 5.19
CA PRO A 65 -6.57 -0.27 4.57
C PRO A 65 -7.77 -0.82 5.35
N ALA A 66 -8.70 -1.48 4.64
CA ALA A 66 -9.86 -2.18 5.20
C ALA A 66 -10.66 -1.40 6.26
N LEU A 67 -10.99 -0.13 5.97
CA LEU A 67 -11.96 0.62 6.76
C LEU A 67 -13.38 0.09 6.59
N PHE A 68 -14.17 0.09 7.66
CA PHE A 68 -15.59 -0.27 7.61
C PHE A 68 -16.40 0.74 6.78
N SER A 69 -16.13 2.04 6.94
CA SER A 69 -16.72 3.12 6.14
C SER A 69 -15.67 4.13 5.73
N ALA A 70 -15.15 3.98 4.51
CA ALA A 70 -14.20 4.93 3.95
C ALA A 70 -14.82 6.32 3.70
N GLN A 71 -16.14 6.38 3.48
CA GLN A 71 -16.86 7.63 3.23
C GLN A 71 -16.86 8.54 4.46
N LEU A 72 -16.83 7.98 5.67
CA LEU A 72 -16.81 8.74 6.93
C LEU A 72 -15.41 9.23 7.34
N TYR A 73 -14.37 8.69 6.70
CA TYR A 73 -13.01 8.86 7.19
C TYR A 73 -12.60 10.34 7.28
N ASN A 74 -11.85 10.66 8.34
CA ASN A 74 -11.35 12.01 8.63
C ASN A 74 -12.46 13.06 8.70
N LEU A 75 -13.59 12.72 9.37
CA LEU A 75 -14.74 13.58 9.60
C LEU A 75 -15.40 14.12 8.32
N ASN A 76 -15.45 13.34 7.24
CA ASN A 76 -16.09 13.78 6.01
C ASN A 76 -17.53 14.27 6.26
N PRO A 77 -17.88 15.53 5.93
CA PRO A 77 -19.22 16.08 6.18
C PRO A 77 -20.31 15.45 5.32
N ASN A 78 -19.96 14.73 4.25
CA ASN A 78 -20.91 14.07 3.37
C ASN A 78 -20.64 12.56 3.26
N MET A 79 -21.65 11.76 3.60
CA MET A 79 -21.59 10.29 3.60
C MET A 79 -22.06 9.63 2.30
N ASP A 80 -22.55 10.42 1.35
CA ASP A 80 -23.04 9.92 0.07
C ASP A 80 -21.92 9.21 -0.69
N GLN A 81 -22.30 8.15 -1.41
CA GLN A 81 -21.34 7.35 -2.16
C GLN A 81 -20.68 8.17 -3.27
N GLY A 82 -19.34 8.17 -3.31
CA GLY A 82 -18.57 8.83 -4.36
C GLY A 82 -18.42 10.34 -4.17
N VAL A 83 -18.86 10.88 -3.04
CA VAL A 83 -18.66 12.31 -2.73
C VAL A 83 -17.22 12.59 -2.34
N TYR A 84 -16.77 13.76 -2.76
CA TYR A 84 -15.45 14.28 -2.49
C TYR A 84 -15.26 14.58 -1.00
N ASN A 85 -14.21 14.00 -0.41
CA ASN A 85 -13.77 14.30 0.95
C ASN A 85 -12.61 15.32 0.91
N PRO A 86 -12.78 16.56 1.39
CA PRO A 86 -11.74 17.59 1.35
C PRO A 86 -10.62 17.39 2.40
N HIS A 87 -10.85 16.50 3.38
CA HIS A 87 -9.93 16.20 4.48
C HIS A 87 -8.98 15.04 4.16
N CYS A 88 -9.10 14.45 2.95
CA CYS A 88 -8.29 13.34 2.48
C CYS A 88 -7.68 13.65 1.11
N SER A 89 -6.53 13.04 0.84
CA SER A 89 -5.86 13.14 -0.43
C SER A 89 -6.58 12.30 -1.48
N HIS A 90 -6.69 12.87 -2.67
CA HIS A 90 -7.15 12.17 -3.86
C HIS A 90 -5.96 11.85 -4.75
N LEU A 91 -6.12 10.84 -5.62
CA LEU A 91 -5.15 10.63 -6.70
C LEU A 91 -5.01 11.91 -7.51
N SER A 92 -3.79 12.22 -7.94
CA SER A 92 -3.52 13.43 -8.70
C SER A 92 -4.41 13.53 -9.94
N ASP A 93 -4.84 14.75 -10.27
CA ASP A 93 -5.77 14.98 -11.37
C ASP A 93 -5.20 14.57 -12.73
N PHE A 94 -3.88 14.46 -12.87
CA PHE A 94 -3.29 13.99 -14.11
C PHE A 94 -3.74 12.56 -14.46
N TYR A 95 -4.12 11.73 -13.48
CA TYR A 95 -4.70 10.39 -13.72
C TYR A 95 -6.08 10.41 -14.39
N LYS A 96 -6.76 11.55 -14.40
CA LYS A 96 -8.06 11.75 -15.07
C LYS A 96 -7.90 12.14 -16.54
N LEU A 97 -6.68 12.48 -16.97
CA LEU A 97 -6.39 12.87 -18.35
C LEU A 97 -6.40 11.65 -19.28
N SER A 98 -6.80 11.85 -20.53
CA SER A 98 -6.73 10.81 -21.57
C SER A 98 -5.30 10.50 -22.03
N THR A 99 -4.37 11.43 -21.82
CA THR A 99 -2.95 11.29 -22.15
C THR A 99 -2.10 12.19 -21.27
N HIS A 100 -0.93 11.70 -20.86
CA HIS A 100 0.09 12.45 -20.12
C HIS A 100 1.40 11.65 -20.15
N ASP A 101 2.56 12.32 -20.09
CA ASP A 101 3.85 11.62 -20.18
C ASP A 101 4.09 10.62 -19.05
N LEU A 102 3.52 10.88 -17.88
CA LEU A 102 3.57 10.00 -16.70
C LEU A 102 2.49 8.91 -16.68
N LEU A 103 1.46 9.01 -17.54
CA LEU A 103 0.41 7.99 -17.69
C LEU A 103 0.88 6.87 -18.61
N ARG A 104 1.77 6.03 -18.07
CA ARG A 104 2.32 4.87 -18.77
C ARG A 104 1.91 3.58 -18.06
N MET A 105 1.50 2.58 -18.83
CA MET A 105 1.39 1.21 -18.33
C MET A 105 2.80 0.63 -18.20
N ARG A 106 3.29 0.53 -16.97
CA ARG A 106 4.62 -0.02 -16.68
C ARG A 106 4.49 -1.53 -16.48
N LEU A 107 5.06 -2.30 -17.41
CA LEU A 107 5.13 -3.77 -17.29
C LEU A 107 6.31 -4.20 -16.41
N MET A 108 7.48 -3.59 -16.65
CA MET A 108 8.69 -3.74 -15.85
C MET A 108 9.46 -2.42 -15.95
N SER A 109 10.09 -1.97 -14.85
CA SER A 109 10.80 -0.69 -14.80
C SER A 109 12.30 -0.85 -14.55
N ALA A 110 13.11 0.13 -14.97
CA ALA A 110 14.52 0.16 -14.63
C ALA A 110 14.75 0.22 -13.10
N ALA A 111 13.85 0.87 -12.36
CA ALA A 111 13.87 0.89 -10.91
C ALA A 111 13.74 -0.52 -10.31
N GLU A 112 12.76 -1.28 -10.80
CA GLU A 112 12.52 -2.66 -10.41
C GLU A 112 13.72 -3.55 -10.72
N VAL A 113 14.31 -3.45 -11.92
CA VAL A 113 15.49 -4.23 -12.33
C VAL A 113 16.67 -3.93 -11.40
N HIS A 114 16.96 -2.66 -11.13
CA HIS A 114 18.03 -2.30 -10.20
C HIS A 114 17.77 -2.81 -8.79
N LEU A 115 16.53 -2.76 -8.29
CA LEU A 115 16.21 -3.26 -6.95
C LEU A 115 16.25 -4.80 -6.87
N ILE A 116 15.94 -5.50 -7.96
CA ILE A 116 16.20 -6.95 -8.10
C ILE A 116 17.72 -7.20 -8.09
N LEU A 117 18.51 -6.40 -8.80
CA LEU A 117 19.98 -6.52 -8.80
C LEU A 117 20.58 -6.21 -7.42
N ALA A 118 20.00 -5.28 -6.66
CA ALA A 118 20.40 -4.98 -5.29
C ALA A 118 20.18 -6.21 -4.39
N GLU A 119 19.03 -6.85 -4.49
CA GLU A 119 18.74 -8.10 -3.76
C GLU A 119 19.65 -9.25 -4.23
N ALA A 120 19.84 -9.41 -5.54
CA ALA A 120 20.71 -10.44 -6.09
C ALA A 120 22.17 -10.24 -5.65
N ALA A 121 22.67 -8.99 -5.63
CA ALA A 121 24.00 -8.65 -5.14
C ALA A 121 24.13 -8.92 -3.63
N LEU A 122 23.08 -8.67 -2.83
CA LEU A 122 23.07 -8.98 -1.40
C LEU A 122 23.30 -10.48 -1.14
N TYR A 123 22.78 -11.34 -2.03
CA TYR A 123 23.00 -12.78 -1.99
C TYR A 123 24.23 -13.28 -2.78
N GLY A 124 25.02 -12.38 -3.37
CA GLY A 124 26.19 -12.72 -4.18
C GLY A 124 25.87 -13.35 -5.55
N TRP A 125 24.65 -13.16 -6.06
CA TRP A 125 24.19 -13.69 -7.35
C TRP A 125 24.45 -12.74 -8.52
N ALA A 126 24.64 -11.45 -8.24
CA ALA A 126 24.90 -10.42 -9.23
C ALA A 126 26.19 -9.65 -8.91
N GLN A 127 26.77 -9.03 -9.94
CA GLN A 127 27.95 -8.16 -9.83
C GLN A 127 27.56 -6.76 -9.34
N GLY A 128 28.53 -6.03 -8.76
CA GLY A 128 28.32 -4.70 -8.16
C GLY A 128 27.90 -4.79 -6.69
N SER A 129 27.85 -3.65 -5.99
CA SER A 129 27.40 -3.64 -4.59
C SER A 129 25.87 -3.53 -4.49
N PRO A 130 25.25 -4.13 -3.45
CA PRO A 130 23.83 -3.94 -3.16
C PRO A 130 23.44 -2.46 -3.02
N GLU A 131 24.29 -1.67 -2.38
CA GLU A 131 24.13 -0.24 -2.13
C GLU A 131 24.08 0.58 -3.43
N GLU A 132 24.97 0.27 -4.38
CA GLU A 132 24.99 0.93 -5.70
C GLU A 132 23.70 0.67 -6.49
N HIS A 133 23.27 -0.59 -6.55
CA HIS A 133 22.03 -0.96 -7.23
C HIS A 133 20.80 -0.39 -6.52
N TYR A 134 20.79 -0.36 -5.19
CA TYR A 134 19.73 0.26 -4.40
C TYR A 134 19.58 1.75 -4.72
N ALA A 135 20.68 2.50 -4.69
CA ALA A 135 20.71 3.91 -5.02
C ALA A 135 20.27 4.16 -6.48
N ALA A 136 20.76 3.36 -7.43
CA ALA A 136 20.36 3.43 -8.82
C ALA A 136 18.86 3.14 -9.01
N GLY A 137 18.31 2.17 -8.30
CA GLY A 137 16.88 1.83 -8.33
C GLY A 137 16.00 2.99 -7.89
N ILE A 138 16.35 3.66 -6.78
CA ILE A 138 15.64 4.87 -6.32
C ILE A 138 15.75 5.98 -7.37
N GLN A 139 16.95 6.26 -7.89
CA GLN A 139 17.14 7.28 -8.92
C GLN A 139 16.29 7.02 -10.17
N GLN A 140 16.22 5.77 -10.64
CA GLN A 140 15.37 5.42 -11.79
C GLN A 140 13.88 5.55 -11.48
N SER A 141 13.47 5.29 -10.23
CA SER A 141 12.09 5.56 -9.82
C SER A 141 11.79 7.07 -9.85
N PHE A 142 12.70 7.90 -9.34
CA PHE A 142 12.55 9.36 -9.39
C PHE A 142 12.47 9.89 -10.83
N ASN A 143 13.35 9.39 -11.70
CA ASN A 143 13.34 9.72 -13.14
C ASN A 143 12.01 9.33 -13.79
N SER A 144 11.49 8.15 -13.47
CA SER A 144 10.22 7.63 -14.00
C SER A 144 9.01 8.49 -13.66
N TRP A 145 9.13 9.32 -12.61
CA TRP A 145 8.07 10.21 -12.12
C TRP A 145 8.41 11.71 -12.30
N GLY A 146 9.43 12.04 -13.11
CA GLY A 146 9.78 13.42 -13.44
C GLY A 146 10.44 14.21 -12.30
N VAL A 147 10.80 13.55 -11.19
CA VAL A 147 11.40 14.17 -10.00
C VAL A 147 12.86 13.78 -9.82
N GLY A 148 13.55 13.39 -10.91
CA GLY A 148 14.95 12.93 -10.92
C GLY A 148 15.92 13.81 -10.13
N ASN A 149 15.76 15.14 -10.26
CA ASN A 149 16.62 16.14 -9.59
C ASN A 149 16.51 16.14 -8.06
N ALA A 150 15.46 15.55 -7.48
CA ALA A 150 15.27 15.49 -6.02
C ALA A 150 15.97 14.27 -5.37
N PHE A 151 16.56 13.36 -6.16
CA PHE A 151 17.20 12.15 -5.64
C PHE A 151 18.28 12.44 -4.60
N SER A 152 19.16 13.41 -4.86
CA SER A 152 20.28 13.73 -3.97
C SER A 152 19.83 14.20 -2.59
N GLY A 153 18.69 14.88 -2.50
CA GLY A 153 18.09 15.30 -1.23
C GLY A 153 17.33 14.19 -0.50
N TYR A 154 16.95 13.13 -1.22
CA TYR A 154 16.17 12.02 -0.67
C TYR A 154 17.04 10.89 -0.11
N ILE A 155 18.08 10.47 -0.84
CA ILE A 155 18.80 9.22 -0.57
C ILE A 155 19.40 9.15 0.84
N GLY A 156 19.80 10.29 1.42
CA GLY A 156 20.32 10.35 2.79
C GLY A 156 19.28 10.00 3.87
N GLY A 157 17.99 10.23 3.60
CA GLY A 157 16.89 9.85 4.49
C GLY A 157 16.42 8.40 4.31
N ALA A 158 16.82 7.76 3.20
CA ALA A 158 16.46 6.39 2.87
C ALA A 158 17.72 5.51 2.74
N PRO A 159 18.54 5.36 3.80
CA PRO A 159 19.78 4.61 3.72
C PRO A 159 19.53 3.13 3.41
N TYR A 160 20.46 2.52 2.70
CA TYR A 160 20.48 1.07 2.54
C TYR A 160 20.73 0.39 3.89
N SER A 161 19.93 -0.63 4.21
CA SER A 161 20.04 -1.43 5.43
C SER A 161 19.79 -2.93 5.19
N GLY A 162 20.01 -3.41 3.97
CA GLY A 162 19.76 -4.79 3.57
C GLY A 162 18.39 -5.00 2.93
N LEU A 163 17.89 -6.24 2.99
CA LEU A 163 16.70 -6.68 2.26
C LEU A 163 15.47 -5.81 2.52
N GLU A 164 15.22 -5.44 3.77
CA GLU A 164 14.07 -4.62 4.15
C GLU A 164 14.04 -3.28 3.41
N SER A 165 15.16 -2.55 3.40
CA SER A 165 15.27 -1.29 2.65
C SER A 165 15.06 -1.48 1.14
N ILE A 166 15.64 -2.53 0.55
CA ILE A 166 15.49 -2.85 -0.88
C ILE A 166 14.02 -3.04 -1.22
N ILE A 167 13.32 -3.90 -0.46
CA ILE A 167 11.91 -4.20 -0.73
C ILE A 167 11.01 -3.02 -0.41
N GLN A 168 11.32 -2.23 0.63
CA GLN A 168 10.59 -0.99 0.91
C GLN A 168 10.65 -0.02 -0.28
N GLN A 169 11.83 0.18 -0.87
CA GLN A 169 11.97 1.05 -2.05
C GLN A 169 11.38 0.42 -3.32
N LYS A 170 11.42 -0.91 -3.45
CA LYS A 170 10.75 -1.62 -4.56
C LYS A 170 9.23 -1.47 -4.46
N TRP A 171 8.67 -1.60 -3.26
CA TRP A 171 7.25 -1.35 -2.99
C TRP A 171 6.83 0.08 -3.36
N ILE A 172 7.62 1.10 -2.99
CA ILE A 172 7.35 2.50 -3.39
C ILE A 172 7.47 2.64 -4.92
N ALA A 173 8.52 2.09 -5.54
CA ALA A 173 8.74 2.19 -6.98
C ALA A 173 7.65 1.48 -7.82
N SER A 174 6.99 0.48 -7.25
CA SER A 174 5.89 -0.28 -7.86
C SER A 174 4.54 0.43 -7.84
N TRP A 175 4.48 1.74 -7.57
CA TRP A 175 3.28 2.53 -7.81
C TRP A 175 2.81 2.34 -9.26
N THR A 176 1.53 1.98 -9.46
CA THR A 176 0.90 1.50 -10.72
C THR A 176 1.26 0.08 -11.19
N ALA A 177 2.03 -0.69 -10.41
CA ALA A 177 2.43 -2.09 -10.67
C ALA A 177 2.17 -2.98 -9.43
N ALA A 178 0.95 -2.92 -8.87
CA ALA A 178 0.63 -3.49 -7.55
C ALA A 178 0.74 -5.03 -7.46
N ALA A 179 0.59 -5.75 -8.57
CA ALA A 179 0.68 -7.22 -8.57
C ALA A 179 2.08 -7.68 -8.12
N GLU A 180 3.14 -7.08 -8.68
CA GLU A 180 4.53 -7.39 -8.35
C GLU A 180 4.84 -7.06 -6.87
N ALA A 181 4.38 -5.91 -6.39
CA ALA A 181 4.52 -5.54 -4.98
C ALA A 181 3.86 -6.56 -4.02
N TRP A 182 2.71 -7.13 -4.40
CA TRP A 182 2.07 -8.19 -3.62
C TRP A 182 2.82 -9.53 -3.70
N PHE A 183 3.45 -9.85 -4.83
CA PHE A 183 4.36 -11.01 -4.93
C PHE A 183 5.60 -10.83 -4.04
N ASP A 184 6.24 -9.66 -4.06
CA ASP A 184 7.40 -9.33 -3.22
C ASP A 184 7.09 -9.40 -1.74
N TRP A 185 5.94 -8.83 -1.33
CA TRP A 185 5.49 -8.93 0.05
C TRP A 185 5.31 -10.39 0.47
N ARG A 186 4.70 -11.22 -0.38
CA ARG A 186 4.52 -12.64 -0.03
C ARG A 186 5.83 -13.40 0.11
N ARG A 187 6.81 -13.17 -0.77
CA ARG A 187 8.08 -13.92 -0.72
C ARG A 187 9.03 -13.42 0.38
N THR A 188 8.91 -12.17 0.82
CA THR A 188 9.87 -11.55 1.76
C THR A 188 9.28 -11.23 3.14
N GLY A 189 7.98 -10.95 3.22
CA GLY A 189 7.32 -10.33 4.37
C GLY A 189 7.47 -8.80 4.43
N TYR A 190 8.12 -8.18 3.45
CA TYR A 190 8.37 -6.74 3.42
C TYR A 190 7.58 -6.02 2.32
N PRO A 191 7.17 -4.75 2.53
CA PRO A 191 7.18 -4.06 3.82
C PRO A 191 6.27 -4.78 4.83
N ASP A 192 6.44 -4.53 6.13
CA ASP A 192 5.66 -5.20 7.19
C ASP A 192 4.20 -4.69 7.21
N LEU A 193 3.42 -5.13 6.22
CA LEU A 193 2.03 -4.73 6.02
C LEU A 193 1.16 -5.26 7.15
N LYS A 194 0.34 -4.37 7.70
CA LYS A 194 -0.62 -4.70 8.76
C LYS A 194 -2.03 -4.86 8.18
N PRO A 195 -2.82 -5.81 8.70
CA PRO A 195 -4.25 -5.83 8.42
C PRO A 195 -4.89 -4.52 8.89
N GLY A 196 -5.92 -4.08 8.17
CA GLY A 196 -6.75 -2.96 8.58
C GLY A 196 -7.77 -3.34 9.66
N GLU A 197 -8.62 -2.39 10.04
CA GLU A 197 -9.54 -2.53 11.16
C GLU A 197 -10.69 -3.52 10.87
N ALA A 198 -11.24 -3.52 9.66
CA ALA A 198 -12.37 -4.36 9.27
C ALA A 198 -11.96 -5.62 8.48
N VAL A 199 -10.83 -6.23 8.82
CA VAL A 199 -10.35 -7.45 8.15
C VAL A 199 -11.16 -8.69 8.52
N LYS A 200 -11.26 -9.63 7.57
CA LYS A 200 -11.90 -10.95 7.80
C LYS A 200 -11.07 -11.88 8.67
N ARG A 201 -9.74 -11.72 8.67
CA ARG A 201 -8.76 -12.52 9.41
C ARG A 201 -7.62 -11.60 9.85
N GLU A 202 -6.91 -12.00 10.89
CA GLU A 202 -5.75 -11.29 11.45
C GLU A 202 -4.51 -11.27 10.52
N ALA A 203 -4.61 -11.86 9.32
CA ALA A 203 -3.53 -11.95 8.34
C ALA A 203 -4.01 -11.51 6.95
N LEU A 204 -3.10 -10.91 6.16
CA LEU A 204 -3.37 -10.57 4.76
C LEU A 204 -3.49 -11.84 3.88
N PRO A 205 -4.33 -11.84 2.83
CA PRO A 205 -4.50 -12.99 1.95
C PRO A 205 -3.26 -13.24 1.08
N LEU A 206 -2.99 -14.51 0.79
CA LEU A 206 -1.83 -15.00 0.03
C LEU A 206 -2.15 -15.30 -1.44
N ARG A 207 -3.43 -15.54 -1.73
CA ARG A 207 -3.92 -15.93 -3.06
C ARG A 207 -5.40 -15.58 -3.23
N PHE A 208 -5.85 -15.58 -4.48
CA PHE A 208 -7.28 -15.66 -4.80
C PHE A 208 -7.74 -17.12 -4.78
N TYR A 209 -9.01 -17.34 -4.44
CA TYR A 209 -9.65 -18.65 -4.49
C TYR A 209 -10.01 -19.03 -5.93
N TYR A 210 -10.09 -20.33 -6.21
CA TYR A 210 -10.77 -20.83 -7.40
C TYR A 210 -12.26 -20.52 -7.28
N HIS A 211 -12.85 -19.91 -8.31
CA HIS A 211 -14.25 -19.52 -8.30
C HIS A 211 -15.17 -20.74 -8.39
N TYR A 212 -16.23 -20.79 -7.58
CA TYR A 212 -17.12 -21.95 -7.54
C TYR A 212 -17.82 -22.19 -8.89
N ASP A 213 -18.53 -21.18 -9.41
CA ASP A 213 -19.37 -21.33 -10.61
C ASP A 213 -18.58 -21.54 -11.91
N ASN A 214 -17.32 -21.10 -11.94
CA ASN A 214 -16.51 -21.08 -13.17
C ASN A 214 -15.45 -22.17 -13.20
N GLU A 215 -14.95 -22.61 -12.05
CA GLU A 215 -13.93 -23.67 -11.97
C GLU A 215 -14.46 -24.90 -11.24
N ILE A 216 -14.85 -24.77 -9.97
CA ILE A 216 -15.14 -25.95 -9.12
C ILE A 216 -16.34 -26.75 -9.65
N ALA A 217 -17.44 -26.08 -10.00
CA ALA A 217 -18.66 -26.75 -10.47
C ALA A 217 -18.48 -27.37 -11.87
N LYS A 218 -17.59 -26.82 -12.70
CA LYS A 218 -17.40 -27.21 -14.11
C LYS A 218 -16.23 -28.18 -14.30
N ASN A 219 -15.25 -28.17 -13.41
CA ASN A 219 -14.02 -28.95 -13.49
C ASN A 219 -13.65 -29.60 -12.14
N PRO A 220 -14.58 -30.33 -11.48
CA PRO A 220 -14.45 -30.70 -10.08
C PRO A 220 -13.24 -31.60 -9.78
N VAL A 221 -12.95 -32.57 -10.65
CA VAL A 221 -11.85 -33.52 -10.43
C VAL A 221 -10.49 -32.81 -10.44
N ASN A 222 -10.25 -31.94 -11.43
CA ASN A 222 -8.97 -31.23 -11.53
C ASN A 222 -8.88 -30.10 -10.50
N ALA A 223 -9.98 -29.40 -10.22
CA ALA A 223 -10.03 -28.38 -9.19
C ALA A 223 -9.71 -28.97 -7.81
N GLU A 224 -10.31 -30.10 -7.45
CA GLU A 224 -10.03 -30.79 -6.20
C GLU A 224 -8.57 -31.24 -6.11
N ALA A 225 -8.03 -31.84 -7.18
CA ALA A 225 -6.61 -32.21 -7.24
C ALA A 225 -5.67 -30.99 -7.09
N ALA A 226 -6.04 -29.82 -7.61
CA ALA A 226 -5.28 -28.59 -7.42
C ALA A 226 -5.39 -28.07 -5.98
N ILE A 227 -6.58 -28.11 -5.39
CA ILE A 227 -6.86 -27.68 -4.02
C ILE A 227 -6.07 -28.52 -3.00
N GLN A 228 -5.95 -29.83 -3.21
CA GLN A 228 -5.17 -30.72 -2.35
C GLN A 228 -3.67 -30.41 -2.32
N ARG A 229 -3.15 -29.68 -3.31
CA ARG A 229 -1.74 -29.24 -3.36
C ARG A 229 -1.49 -27.92 -2.64
N LEU A 230 -2.54 -27.24 -2.18
CA LEU A 230 -2.41 -26.02 -1.38
C LEU A 230 -2.14 -26.39 0.09
N GLU A 231 -1.20 -25.69 0.71
CA GLU A 231 -0.85 -25.86 2.12
C GLU A 231 -1.64 -24.84 2.96
N PRO A 232 -2.58 -25.26 3.81
CA PRO A 232 -3.34 -24.32 4.64
C PRO A 232 -2.45 -23.72 5.73
N THR A 233 -2.60 -22.42 5.99
CA THR A 233 -1.98 -21.78 7.16
C THR A 233 -2.92 -21.81 8.36
N GLN A 234 -2.41 -21.44 9.53
CA GLN A 234 -3.22 -21.21 10.74
C GLN A 234 -4.36 -20.18 10.52
N TYR A 235 -4.24 -19.30 9.51
CA TYR A 235 -5.23 -18.27 9.20
C TYR A 235 -6.35 -18.73 8.25
N LYS A 236 -6.30 -19.97 7.74
CA LYS A 236 -7.43 -20.59 7.01
C LYS A 236 -8.72 -20.51 7.83
N GLY A 237 -8.61 -20.67 9.15
CA GLY A 237 -9.74 -20.58 10.08
C GLY A 237 -10.87 -21.55 9.68
N SER A 238 -12.08 -21.02 9.57
CA SER A 238 -13.30 -21.78 9.30
C SER A 238 -13.57 -22.12 7.83
N ASP A 239 -12.66 -21.79 6.90
CA ASP A 239 -12.87 -22.09 5.48
C ASP A 239 -12.95 -23.62 5.27
N ALA A 240 -13.95 -24.10 4.53
CA ALA A 240 -14.28 -25.52 4.47
C ALA A 240 -13.23 -26.39 3.75
N SER A 241 -12.43 -25.82 2.85
CA SER A 241 -11.40 -26.54 2.08
C SER A 241 -10.09 -25.74 1.99
N ASN A 242 -9.06 -26.37 1.45
CA ASN A 242 -7.77 -25.69 1.20
C ASN A 242 -7.86 -24.62 0.10
N ASN A 243 -9.01 -24.45 -0.58
CA ASN A 243 -9.26 -23.31 -1.46
C ASN A 243 -9.52 -22.01 -0.68
N SER A 244 -8.67 -21.73 0.29
CA SER A 244 -8.69 -20.52 1.10
C SER A 244 -7.78 -19.45 0.48
N ALA A 245 -8.08 -18.17 0.77
CA ALA A 245 -7.18 -17.07 0.47
C ALA A 245 -5.91 -17.12 1.33
N TRP A 246 -5.94 -17.86 2.45
CA TRP A 246 -4.82 -18.04 3.39
C TRP A 246 -4.12 -19.40 3.23
N SER A 247 -4.29 -20.07 2.11
CA SER A 247 -3.46 -21.24 1.77
C SER A 247 -2.27 -20.84 0.90
N LYS A 248 -1.12 -21.47 1.13
CA LYS A 248 0.10 -21.26 0.35
C LYS A 248 0.03 -21.97 -1.00
N ILE A 249 0.42 -21.22 -2.02
CA ILE A 249 0.84 -21.75 -3.32
C ILE A 249 2.26 -22.31 -3.22
N TRP A 250 2.65 -23.13 -4.20
CA TRP A 250 3.92 -23.88 -4.19
C TRP A 250 5.16 -23.02 -3.91
N VAL A 251 5.22 -21.78 -4.43
CA VAL A 251 6.35 -20.86 -4.23
C VAL A 251 6.55 -20.45 -2.77
N LEU A 252 5.49 -20.51 -1.94
CA LEU A 252 5.54 -20.09 -0.53
C LEU A 252 5.71 -21.28 0.43
N GLN A 253 5.44 -22.50 -0.02
CA GLN A 253 5.48 -23.71 0.83
C GLN A 253 6.90 -23.95 1.37
N GLY A 254 7.01 -24.27 2.66
CA GLY A 254 8.29 -24.52 3.33
C GLY A 254 9.20 -23.30 3.56
N THR A 255 8.81 -22.09 3.12
CA THR A 255 9.67 -20.89 3.23
C THR A 255 9.61 -20.19 4.60
N GLY A 256 8.57 -20.46 5.41
CA GLY A 256 8.28 -19.70 6.62
C GLY A 256 7.87 -18.24 6.36
N LYS A 257 7.57 -17.89 5.11
CA LYS A 257 7.12 -16.57 4.64
C LYS A 257 5.83 -16.75 3.82
N PRO A 258 4.96 -15.74 3.72
CA PRO A 258 4.68 -14.62 4.60
C PRO A 258 3.72 -15.02 5.74
N TYR A 259 3.27 -16.29 5.81
CA TYR A 259 2.87 -17.05 6.99
C TYR A 259 2.94 -18.51 6.60
#